data_AF-A0A4Y2B0Z8-F1
#
_entry.id   AF-A0A4Y2B0Z8-F1
#
_cell.length_a   1.000
_cell.length_b   1.000
_cell.length_c   1.000
_cell.angle_alpha   90.00
_cell.angle_beta   90.00
_cell.angle_gamma   90.00
#
_symmetry.space_group_name_H-M   'P 1'
#
loop_
_entity.id
_entity.type
_entity.pdbx_description
1 polymer ?
#
loop_
_entity_poly.entity_id
_entity_poly.type
_entity_poly.pdbx_seq_one_letter_code
_entity_poly.pdbx_strand_id
1 'polypeptide(L)'
;MLSFDASFIFNLDAIDKFVHTSIFPPEKRLIELTETISNSENQVYMDGPRIKSEIGFTACIFKNNEPFQDFLFRLKPYNSVFQAELAAIDFAAG
;
A
#
# COMPACT_ATOMS: atom_id res chain seq x y z
N MET A 1 12.20 3.10 -2.65
CA MET A 1 13.00 2.78 -1.45
C MET A 1 12.10 3.02 -0.25
N LEU A 2 11.53 1.97 0.36
CA LEU A 2 10.69 2.12 1.54
C LEU A 2 11.53 2.75 2.68
N SER A 3 10.94 3.68 3.44
CA SER A 3 11.59 4.20 4.64
C SER A 3 12.07 3.04 5.54
N PHE A 4 13.19 3.23 6.23
CA PHE A 4 13.71 2.30 7.23
C PHE A 4 12.62 1.91 8.25
N ASP A 5 11.71 2.84 8.57
CA ASP A 5 10.59 2.66 9.49
C ASP A 5 9.52 1.69 8.93
N ALA A 6 9.23 1.77 7.63
CA ALA A 6 8.29 0.88 6.97
C ALA A 6 8.83 -0.55 6.91
N SER A 7 10.13 -0.73 6.60
CA SER A 7 10.75 -2.06 6.57
C SER A 7 10.80 -2.71 7.96
N PHE A 8 10.97 -1.91 9.02
CA PHE A 8 10.94 -2.38 10.41
C PHE A 8 9.53 -2.82 10.84
N ILE A 9 8.50 -2.05 10.49
CA ILE A 9 7.11 -2.37 10.89
C ILE A 9 6.50 -3.49 10.06
N PHE A 10 6.76 -3.50 8.75
CA PHE A 10 6.24 -4.55 7.88
C PHE A 10 7.02 -5.85 7.96
N ASN A 11 8.22 -5.85 8.59
CA ASN A 11 9.14 -6.98 8.68
C ASN A 11 8.99 -7.89 7.45
N LEU A 12 9.52 -7.45 6.32
CA LEU A 12 9.20 -8.02 5.01
C LEU A 12 9.43 -9.55 4.96
N ASP A 13 10.35 -10.07 5.79
CA ASP A 13 10.66 -11.50 5.95
C ASP A 13 9.60 -12.30 6.74
N ALA A 14 8.60 -11.63 7.28
CA ALA A 14 7.53 -12.17 8.12
C ALA A 14 6.12 -11.73 7.67
N ILE A 15 5.96 -11.17 6.47
CA ILE A 15 4.67 -10.70 5.93
C ILE A 15 3.56 -11.77 6.02
N ASP A 16 3.90 -13.06 5.86
CA ASP A 16 2.95 -14.17 5.92
C ASP A 16 2.85 -14.82 7.31
N LYS A 17 3.46 -14.23 8.33
CA LYS A 17 3.40 -14.73 9.72
C LYS A 17 2.47 -13.85 10.54
N PHE A 18 1.53 -14.48 11.23
CA PHE A 18 0.74 -13.79 12.24
C PHE A 18 1.64 -13.37 13.41
N VAL A 19 1.90 -12.07 13.52
CA VAL A 19 2.66 -11.48 14.63
C VAL A 19 1.72 -10.63 15.46
N HIS A 20 1.62 -10.93 16.75
CA HIS A 20 0.74 -10.18 17.65
C HIS A 20 1.34 -8.78 17.89
N THR A 21 0.64 -7.72 17.51
CA THR A 21 1.17 -6.34 17.60
C THR A 21 1.45 -5.91 19.05
N SER A 22 0.89 -6.60 20.05
CA SER A 22 1.16 -6.31 21.45
C SER A 22 2.63 -6.47 21.87
N ILE A 23 3.44 -7.20 21.09
CA ILE A 23 4.86 -7.41 21.40
C ILE A 23 5.72 -6.17 21.15
N PHE A 24 5.22 -5.20 20.38
CA PHE A 24 5.93 -3.96 20.08
C PHE A 24 5.54 -2.86 21.08
N PRO A 25 6.45 -1.99 21.53
CA PRO A 25 6.11 -0.82 22.35
C PRO A 25 5.09 0.10 21.63
N PRO A 26 4.17 0.78 22.33
CA PRO A 26 3.17 1.67 21.70
C PRO A 26 3.79 2.70 20.76
N GLU A 27 4.91 3.32 21.16
CA GLU A 27 5.65 4.30 20.35
C GLU A 27 6.20 3.73 19.02
N LYS A 28 6.34 2.41 18.89
CA LYS A 28 6.79 1.73 17.67
C LYS A 28 5.64 1.19 16.82
N ARG A 29 4.38 1.33 17.25
CA ARG A 29 3.19 0.90 16.50
C ARG A 29 2.59 2.00 15.64
N LEU A 30 3.08 3.24 15.78
CA LEU A 30 2.61 4.39 15.03
C LEU A 30 3.64 4.76 13.96
N ILE A 31 3.19 4.86 12.71
CA ILE A 31 3.92 5.54 11.64
C ILE A 31 3.25 6.88 11.47
N GLU A 32 3.94 7.95 11.83
CA GLU A 32 3.48 9.30 11.56
C GLU A 32 4.05 9.75 10.20
N LEU A 33 3.16 10.00 9.23
CA LEU A 33 3.54 10.61 7.96
C LEU A 33 3.49 12.13 8.16
N THR A 34 4.62 12.71 8.58
CA THR A 34 4.71 14.13 8.98
C THR A 34 4.90 15.08 7.79
N GLU A 35 5.30 14.57 6.63
CA GLU A 35 5.62 15.39 5.45
C GLU A 35 4.54 15.25 4.38
N THR A 36 3.82 16.34 4.13
CA THR A 36 2.99 16.50 2.93
C THR A 36 3.82 17.26 1.90
N ILE A 37 4.16 16.59 0.79
CA ILE A 37 4.88 17.23 -0.32
C ILE A 37 3.90 18.17 -1.03
N SER A 38 4.11 19.48 -0.91
CA SER A 38 3.18 20.52 -1.37
C SER A 38 3.17 20.76 -2.88
N ASN A 39 3.82 19.91 -3.68
CA ASN A 39 4.01 20.12 -5.11
C ASN A 39 3.96 18.82 -5.92
N SER A 40 3.13 17.86 -5.51
CA SER A 40 2.92 16.65 -6.30
C SER A 40 2.17 16.99 -7.60
N GLU A 41 2.78 16.69 -8.76
CA GLU A 41 2.13 16.88 -10.06
C GLU A 41 0.88 16.00 -10.22
N ASN A 42 0.84 14.87 -9.51
CA ASN A 42 -0.21 13.87 -9.57
C ASN A 42 -0.61 13.41 -8.17
N GLN A 43 -1.90 13.15 -7.96
CA GLN A 43 -2.43 12.48 -6.78
C GLN A 43 -2.85 11.06 -7.18
N VAL A 44 -2.40 10.05 -6.45
CA VAL A 44 -2.73 8.65 -6.75
C VAL A 44 -3.57 8.07 -5.61
N TYR A 45 -4.77 7.60 -5.94
CA TYR A 45 -5.63 6.83 -5.05
C TYR A 45 -5.51 5.37 -5.43
N MET A 46 -5.36 4.48 -4.47
CA MET A 46 -5.12 3.07 -4.71
C MET A 46 -5.88 2.21 -3.70
N ASP A 47 -6.20 0.99 -4.11
CA ASP A 47 -6.93 0.02 -3.29
C ASP A 47 -6.52 -1.40 -3.72
N GLY A 48 -6.48 -2.34 -2.77
CA GLY A 48 -6.23 -3.76 -3.00
C GLY A 48 -7.49 -4.61 -2.83
N PRO A 49 -8.55 -4.45 -3.66
CA PRO A 49 -9.83 -5.09 -3.40
C PRO A 49 -9.76 -6.61 -3.55
N ARG A 50 -10.52 -7.27 -2.68
CA ARG A 50 -10.90 -8.66 -2.84
C ARG A 50 -12.38 -8.78 -3.14
N ILE A 51 -12.70 -9.27 -4.32
CA ILE A 51 -14.09 -9.55 -4.72
C ILE A 51 -14.23 -11.07 -4.88
N LYS A 52 -14.95 -11.69 -3.94
CA LYS A 52 -15.09 -13.16 -3.84
C LYS A 52 -13.73 -13.86 -3.70
N SER A 53 -13.35 -14.69 -4.67
CA SER A 53 -12.07 -15.41 -4.76
C SER A 53 -11.00 -14.66 -5.55
N GLU A 54 -11.36 -13.56 -6.21
CA GLU A 54 -10.45 -12.77 -7.02
C GLU A 54 -9.81 -11.69 -6.18
N ILE A 55 -8.50 -11.53 -6.36
CA ILE A 55 -7.68 -10.51 -5.72
C ILE A 55 -7.09 -9.66 -6.84
N GLY A 56 -7.16 -8.35 -6.69
CA GLY A 56 -6.58 -7.40 -7.63
C GLY A 56 -6.18 -6.14 -6.91
N PHE A 57 -5.59 -5.21 -7.65
CA PHE A 57 -5.38 -3.85 -7.16
C PHE A 57 -5.81 -2.84 -8.21
N THR A 58 -6.16 -1.66 -7.74
CA THR A 58 -6.57 -0.52 -8.56
C THR A 58 -5.71 0.68 -8.20
N ALA A 59 -5.48 1.55 -9.18
CA ALA A 59 -4.86 2.85 -8.97
C ALA A 59 -5.53 3.87 -9.89
N CYS A 60 -5.92 5.02 -9.33
CA CYS A 60 -6.53 6.14 -10.01
C CYS A 60 -5.64 7.36 -9.84
N ILE A 61 -5.16 7.91 -10.95
CA ILE A 61 -4.33 9.10 -11.00
C ILE A 61 -5.20 10.32 -11.27
N PHE A 62 -5.03 11.34 -10.45
CA PHE A 62 -5.67 12.64 -10.58
C PHE A 62 -4.62 13.72 -10.85
N LYS A 63 -4.95 14.65 -11.75
CA LYS A 63 -4.16 15.85 -12.02
C LYS A 63 -5.04 17.06 -11.75
N ASN A 64 -4.56 18.00 -10.94
CA ASN A 64 -5.34 19.18 -10.55
C ASN A 64 -6.75 18.83 -10.03
N ASN A 65 -6.85 17.75 -9.24
CA ASN A 65 -8.11 17.24 -8.68
C ASN A 65 -9.12 16.70 -9.72
N GLU A 66 -8.72 16.49 -10.96
CA GLU A 66 -9.53 15.87 -12.01
C GLU A 66 -9.01 14.46 -12.35
N PRO A 67 -9.90 13.48 -12.63
CA PRO A 67 -9.48 12.15 -13.06
C PRO A 67 -8.63 12.22 -14.33
N PHE A 68 -7.44 11.61 -14.30
CA PHE A 68 -6.53 11.57 -15.44
C PHE A 68 -6.43 10.17 -16.03
N GLN A 69 -6.22 9.15 -15.19
CA GLN A 69 -6.04 7.77 -15.64
C GLN A 69 -6.40 6.77 -14.55
N ASP A 70 -6.97 5.65 -14.93
CA ASP A 70 -7.27 4.51 -14.06
C ASP A 70 -6.54 3.24 -14.51
N PHE A 71 -6.16 2.43 -13.52
CA PHE A 71 -5.52 1.14 -13.71
C PHE A 71 -6.24 0.09 -12.88
N LEU A 72 -6.43 -1.08 -13.48
CA LEU A 72 -7.05 -2.24 -12.86
C LEU A 72 -6.22 -3.47 -13.19
N PHE A 73 -5.69 -4.11 -12.15
CA PHE A 73 -4.88 -5.30 -12.27
C PHE A 73 -5.53 -6.47 -11.53
N ARG A 74 -5.51 -7.63 -12.17
CA ARG A 74 -5.88 -8.90 -11.55
C ARG A 74 -4.62 -9.67 -11.17
N LEU A 75 -4.51 -10.06 -9.91
CA LEU A 75 -3.41 -10.87 -9.43
C LEU A 75 -3.70 -12.36 -9.64
N LYS A 76 -2.67 -13.19 -9.45
CA LYS A 76 -2.82 -14.65 -9.50
C LYS A 76 -3.78 -15.13 -8.40
N PRO A 77 -4.45 -16.28 -8.58
CA PRO A 77 -5.22 -16.90 -7.50
C PRO A 77 -4.36 -17.08 -6.23
N TYR A 78 -5.00 -16.99 -5.06
CA TYR A 78 -4.38 -17.15 -3.72
C TYR A 78 -3.44 -16.04 -3.24
N ASN A 79 -3.31 -14.92 -3.95
CA ASN A 79 -2.73 -13.73 -3.33
C ASN A 79 -3.60 -13.26 -2.15
N SER A 80 -3.00 -12.58 -1.17
CA SER A 80 -3.71 -11.96 -0.06
C SER A 80 -4.08 -10.51 -0.39
N VAL A 81 -5.06 -9.95 0.35
CA VAL A 81 -5.38 -8.51 0.25
C VAL A 81 -4.17 -7.66 0.56
N PHE A 82 -3.37 -8.05 1.56
CA PHE A 82 -2.14 -7.36 1.91
C PHE A 82 -1.13 -7.30 0.76
N GLN A 83 -0.95 -8.40 0.02
CA GLN A 83 -0.11 -8.41 -1.18
C GLN A 83 -0.65 -7.51 -2.29
N ALA A 84 -1.97 -7.38 -2.40
CA ALA A 84 -2.60 -6.48 -3.36
C ALA A 84 -2.37 -5.00 -3.00
N GLU A 85 -2.56 -4.63 -1.74
CA GLU A 85 -2.26 -3.28 -1.24
C GLU A 85 -0.80 -2.90 -1.47
N LEU A 86 0.12 -3.84 -1.16
CA LEU A 86 1.54 -3.62 -1.36
C LEU A 86 1.91 -3.46 -2.83
N ALA A 87 1.28 -4.25 -3.72
CA ALA A 87 1.46 -4.10 -5.17
C ALA A 87 0.92 -2.76 -5.68
N ALA A 88 -0.17 -2.25 -5.10
CA ALA A 88 -0.72 -0.95 -5.44
C ALA A 88 0.24 0.20 -5.06
N ILE A 89 0.85 0.11 -3.87
CA ILE A 89 1.89 1.06 -3.41
C ILE A 89 3.11 1.01 -4.33
N ASP A 90 3.61 -0.19 -4.65
CA ASP A 90 4.76 -0.37 -5.54
C ASP A 90 4.48 0.21 -6.93
N PHE A 91 3.28 -0.03 -7.47
CA PHE A 91 2.84 0.55 -8.74
C PHE A 91 2.79 2.09 -8.72
N ALA A 92 2.30 2.69 -7.63
CA ALA A 92 2.21 4.14 -7.50
C ALA A 92 3.56 4.83 -7.25
N ALA A 93 4.52 4.12 -6.67
CA ALA A 93 5.86 4.63 -6.35
C ALA A 93 6.89 4.43 -7.47
N GLY A 94 6.53 3.67 -8.52
CA GLY A 94 7.38 3.31 -9.66
C GLY A 94 7.61 4.42 -10.68
#